data_AF-A0A7V5Q999-F1
#
_entry.id   AF-A0A7V5Q999-F1
#
_cell.length_a   1.000
_cell.length_b   1.000
_cell.length_c   1.000
_cell.angle_alpha   90.00
_cell.angle_beta   90.00
_cell.angle_gamma   90.00
#
_symmetry.space_group_name_H-M   'P 1'
#
loop_
_entity.id
_entity.type
_entity.pdbx_description
1 polymer ?
#
loop_
_entity_poly.entity_id
_entity_poly.type
_entity_poly.pdbx_seq_one_letter_code
_entity_poly.pdbx_strand_id
1 'polypeptide(L)'
;YSGEFGYINTISWWPITHMVAPKEQALACSECHAKQGRLANLAGFYMPGRDGWKWLDWIGWLMIFGALAVALIHGIARFILCKKQAIAQCRNEEDETCR
;
A
#
# COMPACT_ATOMS: atom_id res chain seq x y z
N TYR A 1 61.12 -2.89 6.49
CA TYR A 1 61.22 -4.19 5.80
C TYR A 1 62.04 -5.11 6.68
N SER A 2 61.45 -6.23 7.15
CA SER A 2 62.09 -7.17 8.09
C SER A 2 62.83 -8.34 7.41
N GLY A 3 62.77 -8.45 6.07
CA GLY A 3 63.33 -9.59 5.33
C GLY A 3 62.37 -10.76 5.13
N GLU A 4 61.24 -10.79 5.84
CA GLU A 4 60.17 -11.80 5.67
C GLU A 4 58.96 -11.20 4.95
N PHE A 5 58.31 -11.99 4.09
CA PHE A 5 57.09 -11.59 3.39
C PHE A 5 56.05 -12.71 3.39
N GLY A 6 54.78 -12.31 3.30
CA GLY A 6 53.63 -13.20 3.20
C GLY A 6 52.49 -12.52 2.44
N TYR A 7 51.42 -13.27 2.18
CA TYR A 7 50.28 -12.79 1.41
C TYR A 7 49.00 -12.89 2.23
N ILE A 8 48.12 -11.92 2.04
CA ILE A 8 46.77 -11.92 2.57
C ILE A 8 45.78 -11.74 1.44
N ASN A 9 44.57 -12.25 1.60
CA ASN A 9 43.49 -11.97 0.67
C ASN A 9 43.04 -10.52 0.82
N THR A 10 43.06 -9.77 -0.28
CA THR A 10 42.55 -8.41 -0.35
C THR A 10 41.42 -8.39 -1.36
N ILE A 11 40.26 -7.88 -0.93
CA ILE A 11 39.13 -7.63 -1.81
C ILE A 11 39.12 -6.14 -2.11
N SER A 12 38.91 -5.77 -3.38
CA SER A 12 38.79 -4.38 -3.80
C SER A 12 37.49 -4.18 -4.56
N TRP A 13 36.75 -3.15 -4.19
CA TRP A 13 35.46 -2.80 -4.79
C TRP A 13 35.61 -1.52 -5.59
N TRP A 14 35.36 -1.60 -6.91
CA TRP A 14 35.45 -0.46 -7.81
C TRP A 14 34.15 -0.36 -8.61
N PRO A 15 33.32 0.68 -8.35
CA PRO A 15 32.11 0.91 -9.13
C PRO A 15 32.43 1.18 -10.61
N ILE A 16 31.61 0.64 -11.52
CA ILE A 16 31.72 0.94 -12.95
C ILE A 16 30.97 2.26 -13.21
N THR A 17 31.70 3.29 -13.65
CA THR A 17 31.16 4.64 -13.93
C THR A 17 31.17 5.01 -15.42
N HIS A 18 31.72 4.15 -16.26
CA HIS A 18 31.77 4.27 -17.72
C HIS A 18 30.96 3.12 -18.35
N MET A 19 30.80 3.09 -19.68
CA MET A 19 29.90 2.15 -20.40
C MET A 19 28.40 2.40 -20.12
N VAL A 20 27.98 3.67 -20.07
CA VAL A 20 26.54 4.01 -20.00
C VAL A 20 25.86 3.54 -21.29
N ALA A 21 24.89 2.64 -21.15
CA ALA A 21 24.14 2.11 -22.27
C ALA A 21 23.26 3.20 -22.94
N PRO A 22 22.98 3.11 -24.24
CA PRO A 22 21.97 3.95 -24.91
C PRO A 22 20.60 3.83 -24.22
N LYS A 23 19.75 4.86 -24.37
CA LYS A 23 18.45 4.93 -23.66
C LYS A 23 17.55 3.72 -23.94
N GLU A 24 17.65 3.14 -25.13
CA GLU A 24 16.85 1.99 -25.57
C GLU A 24 17.22 0.70 -24.82
N GLN A 25 18.39 0.68 -24.18
CA GLN A 25 18.91 -0.46 -23.41
C GLN A 25 18.94 -0.16 -21.91
N ALA A 26 18.36 0.96 -21.47
CA ALA A 26 18.19 1.24 -20.06
C ALA A 26 17.29 0.19 -19.42
N LEU A 27 17.65 -0.26 -18.22
CA LEU A 27 16.91 -1.28 -17.50
C LEU A 27 15.47 -0.84 -17.27
N ALA A 28 14.51 -1.67 -17.69
CA ALA A 28 13.11 -1.43 -17.38
C ALA A 28 12.80 -1.80 -15.93
N CYS A 29 11.76 -1.19 -15.34
CA CYS A 29 11.35 -1.47 -13.96
C CYS A 29 11.15 -2.97 -13.69
N SER A 30 10.56 -3.68 -14.66
CA SER A 30 10.28 -5.12 -14.58
C SER A 30 11.54 -5.99 -14.51
N GLU A 31 12.68 -5.52 -15.01
CA GLU A 31 13.93 -6.29 -14.93
C GLU A 31 14.38 -6.50 -13.49
N CYS A 32 14.01 -5.60 -12.56
CA CYS A 32 14.31 -5.74 -11.14
C CYS A 32 13.08 -6.15 -10.32
N HIS A 33 11.92 -5.58 -10.63
CA HIS A 33 10.69 -5.74 -9.84
C HIS A 33 9.84 -6.96 -10.22
N ALA A 34 10.10 -7.66 -11.33
CA ALA A 34 9.37 -8.88 -11.64
C ALA A 34 9.78 -10.04 -10.73
N LYS A 35 8.87 -11.01 -10.54
CA LYS A 35 9.14 -12.26 -9.80
C LYS A 35 10.39 -13.00 -10.28
N GLN A 36 10.63 -12.96 -11.58
CA GLN A 36 11.78 -13.57 -12.25
C GLN A 36 12.77 -12.51 -12.78
N GLY A 37 12.88 -11.38 -12.08
CA GLY A 37 13.85 -10.32 -12.36
C GLY A 37 15.23 -10.61 -11.77
N ARG A 38 16.16 -9.68 -12.00
CA ARG A 38 17.56 -9.71 -11.53
C ARG A 38 17.68 -9.85 -10.01
N LEU A 39 16.69 -9.39 -9.26
CA LEU A 39 16.66 -9.42 -7.80
C LEU A 39 15.90 -10.62 -7.22
N ALA A 40 15.56 -11.63 -8.03
CA ALA A 40 14.74 -12.76 -7.60
C ALA A 40 15.27 -13.49 -6.35
N ASN A 41 16.59 -13.67 -6.26
CA ASN A 41 17.24 -14.45 -5.18
C ASN A 41 17.73 -13.60 -4.00
N LEU A 42 17.54 -12.27 -4.04
CA LEU A 42 17.95 -11.41 -2.94
C LEU A 42 16.89 -11.44 -1.84
N ALA A 43 17.35 -11.59 -0.60
CA ALA A 43 16.51 -11.62 0.59
C ALA A 43 16.83 -10.44 1.51
N GLY A 44 15.99 -10.23 2.53
CA GLY A 44 16.20 -9.19 3.54
C GLY A 44 15.51 -7.86 3.27
N PHE A 45 14.70 -7.76 2.20
CA PHE A 45 13.87 -6.59 1.94
C PHE A 45 12.59 -6.94 1.17
N TYR A 46 11.62 -6.05 1.24
CA TYR A 46 10.39 -6.10 0.45
C TYR A 46 10.60 -5.40 -0.90
N MET A 47 10.29 -6.10 -1.99
CA MET A 47 10.39 -5.59 -3.35
C MET A 47 8.99 -5.51 -3.99
N PRO A 48 8.48 -4.30 -4.29
CA PRO A 48 7.21 -4.14 -5.00
C PRO A 48 7.21 -4.91 -6.33
N GLY A 49 6.11 -5.61 -6.63
CA GLY A 49 5.95 -6.40 -7.87
C GLY A 49 6.54 -7.81 -7.81
N ARG A 50 7.63 -8.02 -7.07
CA ARG A 50 8.24 -9.34 -6.84
C ARG A 50 7.59 -10.00 -5.64
N ASP A 51 7.57 -9.27 -4.53
CA ASP A 51 7.02 -9.69 -3.25
C ASP A 51 5.60 -9.16 -3.12
N GLY A 52 4.75 -9.96 -2.49
CA GLY A 52 3.36 -9.60 -2.27
C GLY A 52 2.57 -10.81 -1.79
N TRP A 53 1.65 -10.56 -0.86
CA TRP A 53 0.80 -11.59 -0.27
C TRP A 53 -0.63 -11.35 -0.71
N LYS A 54 -1.13 -12.19 -1.64
CA LYS A 54 -2.49 -12.05 -2.21
C LYS A 54 -3.61 -11.96 -1.16
N TRP A 55 -3.44 -12.61 -0.02
CA TRP A 55 -4.42 -12.58 1.07
C TRP A 55 -4.46 -11.22 1.77
N LEU A 56 -3.32 -10.54 1.90
CA LEU A 56 -3.23 -9.21 2.50
C LEU A 56 -3.93 -8.18 1.62
N ASP A 57 -3.74 -8.27 0.29
CA ASP A 57 -4.43 -7.41 -0.67
C ASP A 57 -5.96 -7.60 -0.55
N TRP A 58 -6.42 -8.84 -0.39
CA TRP A 58 -7.84 -9.15 -0.24
C TRP A 58 -8.44 -8.55 1.04
N ILE A 59 -7.73 -8.67 2.17
CA ILE A 59 -8.14 -8.02 3.43
C ILE A 59 -8.15 -6.50 3.31
N GLY A 60 -7.14 -5.93 2.64
CA GLY A 60 -7.07 -4.49 2.38
C GLY A 60 -8.32 -3.99 1.66
N TRP A 61 -8.73 -4.68 0.59
CA TRP A 61 -9.96 -4.35 -0.13
C TRP A 61 -11.22 -4.54 0.73
N LEU A 62 -11.31 -5.63 1.49
CA LEU A 62 -12.43 -5.89 2.38
C LEU A 62 -12.58 -4.78 3.46
N MET A 63 -11.47 -4.30 4.01
CA MET A 63 -11.45 -3.20 4.98
C MET A 63 -11.95 -1.89 4.36
N ILE A 64 -11.51 -1.56 3.14
CA ILE A 64 -11.94 -0.34 2.43
C ILE A 64 -13.45 -0.37 2.19
N PHE A 65 -13.97 -1.46 1.62
CA PHE A 65 -15.40 -1.58 1.35
C PHE A 65 -16.23 -1.68 2.63
N GLY A 66 -15.72 -2.36 3.65
CA GLY A 66 -16.36 -2.45 4.96
C GLY A 66 -16.51 -1.08 5.63
N ALA A 67 -15.44 -0.27 5.64
CA ALA A 67 -15.49 1.08 6.19
C ALA A 67 -16.49 1.98 5.43
N LEU A 68 -16.50 1.91 4.10
CA LEU A 68 -17.45 2.65 3.27
C LEU A 68 -18.90 2.23 3.57
N ALA A 69 -19.16 0.93 3.66
CA ALA A 69 -20.49 0.40 3.97
C ALA A 69 -20.98 0.87 5.35
N VAL A 70 -20.12 0.80 6.37
CA VAL A 70 -20.45 1.27 7.73
C VAL A 70 -20.77 2.77 7.74
N ALA A 71 -19.96 3.59 7.07
CA ALA A 71 -20.20 5.03 6.99
C ALA A 71 -21.53 5.36 6.29
N LEU A 72 -21.85 4.67 5.19
CA LEU A 72 -23.12 4.83 4.48
C LEU A 72 -24.31 4.39 5.34
N ILE A 73 -24.24 3.22 5.97
CA ILE A 73 -25.29 2.72 6.87
C ILE A 73 -25.51 3.71 8.02
N HIS A 74 -24.43 4.20 8.64
CA HIS A 74 -24.53 5.19 9.71
C HIS A 74 -25.17 6.50 9.24
N GLY A 75 -24.77 7.01 8.07
CA GLY A 75 -25.35 8.22 7.47
C GLY A 75 -26.83 8.07 7.13
N ILE A 76 -27.22 6.95 6.54
CA ILE A 76 -28.63 6.65 6.20
C ILE A 76 -29.46 6.48 7.47
N ALA A 77 -28.96 5.75 8.47
CA ALA A 77 -29.63 5.59 9.75
C ALA A 77 -29.86 6.95 10.43
N ARG A 78 -28.84 7.83 10.42
CA ARG A 78 -28.97 9.20 10.93
C ARG A 78 -30.04 9.99 10.19
N PHE A 79 -30.06 9.93 8.85
CA PHE A 79 -31.05 10.64 8.04
C PHE A 79 -32.48 10.17 8.33
N ILE A 80 -32.71 8.86 8.41
CA ILE A 80 -34.04 8.29 8.69
C ILE A 80 -34.48 8.66 10.12
N LEU A 81 -33.60 8.55 11.11
CA LEU A 81 -33.91 8.87 12.51
C LEU A 81 -34.18 10.37 12.70
N CYS A 82 -33.37 11.26 12.12
CA CYS A 82 -33.63 12.71 12.16
C CYS A 82 -34.96 13.07 11.48
N LYS A 83 -35.29 12.47 10.34
CA LYS A 83 -36.57 12.69 9.66
C LYS A 83 -37.75 12.20 10.51
N LYS A 84 -37.61 11.05 11.17
CA LYS A 84 -38.62 10.53 12.11
C LYS A 84 -38.85 11.46 13.31
N GLN A 85 -37.78 12.00 13.89
CA GLN A 85 -37.88 12.95 15.01
C GLN A 85 -38.54 14.26 14.59
N ALA A 86 -38.16 14.83 13.43
CA ALA A 86 -38.79 16.03 12.89
C ALA A 86 -40.29 15.82 12.62
N ILE A 87 -40.68 14.70 12.00
CA ILE A 87 -42.10 14.36 11.75
C ILE A 87 -42.87 14.14 13.05
N ALA A 88 -42.26 13.47 14.04
CA ALA A 88 -42.89 13.26 15.35
C ALA A 88 -43.09 14.58 16.10
N GLN A 89 -42.16 15.52 15.97
CA GLN A 89 -42.27 16.86 16.57
C GLN A 89 -43.36 17.69 15.89
N CYS A 90 -43.45 17.70 14.56
CA CYS A 90 -44.55 18.39 13.84
C CYS A 90 -45.93 17.78 14.17
N ARG A 91 -46.04 16.46 14.29
CA ARG A 91 -47.30 15.81 14.70
C ARG A 91 -47.70 16.19 16.12
N ASN A 92 -46.75 16.23 17.05
CA ASN A 92 -47.02 16.66 18.42
C ASN A 92 -47.39 18.16 18.48
N GLU A 93 -46.77 19.02 17.68
CA GLU A 93 -47.13 20.45 17.59
C GLU A 93 -48.52 20.67 16.99
N GLU A 94 -48.94 19.90 15.97
CA GLU A 94 -50.32 19.94 15.42
C GLU A 94 -51.35 19.43 16.43
N ASP A 95 -51.04 18.38 17.20
CA ASP A 95 -51.91 17.87 18.27
C ASP A 95 -52.01 18.86 19.46
N GLU A 96 -50.97 19.68 19.70
CA GLU A 96 -50.93 20.68 20.78
C GLU A 96 -51.56 22.03 20.37
N THR A 97 -51.59 22.37 19.08
CA THR A 97 -52.32 23.56 18.55
C THR A 97 -53.82 23.33 18.38
N CYS A 98 -54.32 22.10 18.57
CA CYS A 98 -55.73 21.77 18.68
C CYS A 98 -56.16 21.53 20.14
N ARG A 99 -55.75 22.43 21.05
CA ARG A 99 -56.29 22.49 22.42
C ARG A 99 -56.54 23.92 22.88
#